data_AF-A0A7X7TMG2-F1
#
_entry.id   AF-A0A7X7TMG2-F1
#
_cell.length_a   1.000
_cell.length_b   1.000
_cell.length_c   1.000
_cell.angle_alpha   90.00
_cell.angle_beta   90.00
_cell.angle_gamma   90.00
#
_symmetry.space_group_name_H-M   'P 1'
#
loop_
_entity.id
_entity.type
_entity.pdbx_description
1 polymer ?
#
loop_
_entity_poly.entity_id
_entity_poly.type
_entity_poly.pdbx_seq_one_letter_code
_entity_poly.pdbx_strand_id
1 'polypeptide(L)'
;MQKTASANAYRLLHGLLEKGLSFIADHLRKKIKYPIVITDIVGRTHYPDEPGSMMQLDDLFVDLPHKMKDEEYYYDAATKSLYLRIGENRGAAYIIITGLAESMVPQVLTAIDEEAKLAVKYYFLNLEKMRENQSKFKQELVEYLFFKSQINIRDYLKPIHHELQFDKPYMIALMEADEENSSVDWEMMSSYTMNHFKRIGLEIIPVSWN
;
A
#
# COMPACT_ATOMS: atom_id res chain seq x y z
N MET A 1 24.00 -23.55 -7.38
CA MET A 1 22.68 -24.20 -7.41
C MET A 1 21.64 -23.16 -7.81
N GLN A 2 21.06 -23.27 -9.01
CA GLN A 2 19.88 -22.49 -9.37
C GLN A 2 18.72 -22.98 -8.49
N LYS A 3 18.20 -22.13 -7.59
CA LYS A 3 16.93 -22.39 -6.91
C LYS A 3 15.83 -22.26 -7.95
N THR A 4 15.35 -23.38 -8.49
CA THR A 4 14.08 -23.41 -9.21
C THR A 4 12.98 -22.97 -8.24
N ALA A 5 12.15 -22.01 -8.67
CA ALA A 5 11.00 -21.57 -7.88
C ALA A 5 10.11 -22.79 -7.60
N SER A 6 9.66 -22.97 -6.35
CA SER A 6 8.76 -24.07 -6.01
C SER A 6 7.46 -23.93 -6.81
N ALA A 7 6.85 -25.04 -7.22
CA ALA A 7 5.55 -25.01 -7.91
C ALA A 7 4.48 -24.25 -7.10
N ASN A 8 4.63 -24.22 -5.77
CA ASN A 8 3.78 -23.44 -4.88
C ASN A 8 4.02 -21.93 -5.00
N ALA A 9 5.27 -21.47 -5.11
CA ALA A 9 5.58 -20.06 -5.35
C ALA A 9 4.95 -19.56 -6.66
N TYR A 10 5.05 -20.36 -7.74
CA TYR A 10 4.44 -20.00 -9.02
C TYR A 10 2.92 -19.90 -8.94
N ARG A 11 2.28 -20.86 -8.26
CA ARG A 11 0.83 -20.86 -8.02
C ARG A 11 0.37 -19.63 -7.22
N LEU A 12 1.11 -19.26 -6.17
CA LEU A 12 0.77 -18.09 -5.34
C LEU A 12 0.94 -16.78 -6.09
N LEU A 13 2.03 -16.62 -6.86
CA LEU A 13 2.24 -15.44 -7.70
C LEU A 13 1.19 -15.32 -8.80
N HIS A 14 0.85 -16.43 -9.49
CA HIS A 14 -0.18 -16.40 -10.52
C HIS A 14 -1.55 -16.04 -9.93
N GLY A 15 -1.94 -16.67 -8.82
CA GLY A 15 -3.19 -16.36 -8.15
C GLY A 15 -3.25 -14.93 -7.59
N LEU A 16 -2.12 -14.39 -7.13
CA LEU A 16 -1.99 -12.98 -6.75
C LEU A 16 -2.23 -12.04 -7.94
N LEU A 17 -1.68 -12.36 -9.12
CA LEU A 17 -1.87 -11.53 -10.31
C LEU A 17 -3.33 -11.52 -10.79
N GLU A 18 -4.03 -12.65 -10.69
CA GLU A 18 -5.43 -12.76 -11.14
C GLU A 18 -6.45 -12.24 -10.13
N LYS A 19 -6.22 -12.47 -8.83
CA LYS A 19 -7.22 -12.27 -7.77
C LYS A 19 -6.75 -11.33 -6.66
N GLY A 20 -5.53 -10.80 -6.76
CA GLY A 20 -4.95 -9.93 -5.75
C GLY A 20 -4.65 -10.64 -4.42
N LEU A 21 -4.53 -9.84 -3.36
CA LEU A 21 -4.20 -10.33 -2.01
C LEU A 21 -5.24 -11.29 -1.43
N SER A 22 -6.48 -11.28 -1.96
CA SER A 22 -7.55 -12.19 -1.54
C SER A 22 -7.14 -13.66 -1.67
N PHE A 23 -6.42 -14.01 -2.74
CA PHE A 23 -5.95 -15.38 -2.97
C PHE A 23 -4.87 -15.81 -1.97
N ILE A 24 -3.98 -14.88 -1.60
CA ILE A 24 -2.95 -15.13 -0.61
C ILE A 24 -3.58 -15.29 0.77
N ALA A 25 -4.53 -14.42 1.12
CA ALA A 25 -5.27 -14.53 2.36
C ALA A 25 -6.05 -15.84 2.47
N ASP A 26 -6.70 -16.30 1.40
CA ASP A 26 -7.39 -17.60 1.37
C ASP A 26 -6.42 -18.77 1.56
N HIS A 27 -5.23 -18.69 0.97
CA HIS A 27 -4.18 -19.69 1.17
C HIS A 27 -3.70 -19.74 2.64
N LEU A 28 -3.48 -18.57 3.26
CA LEU A 28 -3.09 -18.48 4.67
C LEU A 28 -4.21 -18.90 5.62
N ARG A 29 -5.46 -18.54 5.32
CA ARG A 29 -6.65 -18.84 6.15
C ARG A 29 -6.88 -20.33 6.30
N LYS A 30 -6.56 -21.14 5.27
CA LYS A 30 -6.61 -22.61 5.33
C LYS A 30 -5.70 -23.20 6.42
N LYS A 31 -4.65 -22.49 6.81
CA LYS A 31 -3.68 -22.93 7.82
C LYS A 31 -3.87 -22.27 9.18
N ILE A 32 -4.09 -20.94 9.18
CA ILE A 32 -4.07 -20.10 10.38
C ILE A 32 -5.42 -20.09 11.09
N LYS A 33 -6.56 -20.25 10.38
CA LYS A 33 -7.94 -20.22 10.92
C LYS A 33 -8.36 -18.95 11.69
N TYR A 34 -7.46 -18.00 11.93
CA TYR A 34 -7.74 -16.68 12.49
C TYR A 34 -7.97 -15.63 11.38
N PRO A 35 -8.62 -14.50 11.68
CA PRO A 35 -8.71 -13.36 10.76
C PRO A 35 -7.33 -12.84 10.38
N ILE A 36 -7.19 -12.42 9.12
CA ILE A 36 -5.94 -11.91 8.55
C ILE A 36 -6.23 -10.56 7.92
N VAL A 37 -5.42 -9.57 8.30
CA VAL A 37 -5.37 -8.25 7.70
C VAL A 37 -3.99 -8.08 7.05
N ILE A 38 -3.94 -7.48 5.86
CA ILE A 38 -2.69 -7.19 5.16
C ILE A 38 -2.63 -5.70 4.90
N THR A 39 -1.56 -5.05 5.37
CA THR A 39 -1.37 -3.60 5.25
C THR A 39 -0.04 -3.25 4.58
N ASP A 40 0.08 -2.02 4.09
CA ASP A 40 1.38 -1.43 3.74
C ASP A 40 2.13 -0.91 4.98
N ILE A 41 3.28 -0.27 4.77
CA ILE A 41 4.13 0.30 5.82
C ILE A 41 3.50 1.47 6.58
N VAL A 42 2.51 2.16 6.00
CA VAL A 42 1.79 3.25 6.67
C VAL A 42 0.51 2.76 7.37
N GLY A 43 0.29 1.44 7.39
CA GLY A 43 -0.86 0.83 8.05
C GLY A 43 -2.13 0.82 7.19
N ARG A 44 -2.07 1.23 5.93
CA ARG A 44 -3.24 1.16 5.04
C ARG A 44 -3.59 -0.29 4.77
N THR A 45 -4.84 -0.66 5.02
CA THR A 45 -5.40 -1.97 4.74
C THR A 45 -5.57 -2.19 3.24
N HIS A 46 -4.94 -3.25 2.73
CA HIS A 46 -5.11 -3.76 1.38
C HIS A 46 -5.87 -5.08 1.34
N TYR A 47 -6.02 -5.75 2.49
CA TYR A 47 -6.92 -6.88 2.67
C TYR A 47 -7.42 -6.93 4.13
N PRO A 48 -8.72 -7.18 4.40
CA PRO A 48 -9.78 -7.43 3.42
C PRO A 48 -10.07 -6.19 2.55
N ASP A 49 -10.37 -6.43 1.27
CA ASP A 49 -10.79 -5.38 0.33
C ASP A 49 -12.29 -5.12 0.51
N GLU A 50 -12.66 -4.69 1.72
CA GLU A 50 -14.02 -4.27 2.02
C GLU A 50 -14.14 -2.78 1.71
N PRO A 51 -15.07 -2.37 0.82
CA PRO A 51 -15.40 -0.96 0.70
C PRO A 51 -16.07 -0.55 2.01
N GLY A 52 -15.28 -0.08 2.97
CA GLY A 52 -15.79 0.42 4.24
C GLY A 52 -16.89 1.46 4.00
N SER A 53 -17.81 1.60 4.95
CA SER A 53 -18.92 2.54 4.80
C SER A 53 -18.42 3.98 4.53
N MET A 54 -19.25 4.83 3.93
CA MET A 54 -18.91 6.25 3.67
C MET A 54 -18.46 7.02 4.92
N MET A 55 -18.74 6.51 6.12
CA MET A 55 -18.46 7.17 7.40
C MET A 55 -17.17 6.73 8.11
N GLN A 56 -16.36 5.85 7.52
CA GLN A 56 -15.22 5.21 8.21
C GLN A 56 -13.98 5.12 7.31
N LEU A 57 -13.39 6.27 6.97
CA LEU A 57 -12.09 6.32 6.28
C LEU A 57 -10.96 5.83 7.20
N ASP A 58 -11.08 6.07 8.51
CA ASP A 58 -10.08 5.70 9.50
C ASP A 58 -9.98 4.17 9.65
N ASP A 59 -11.07 3.44 9.44
CA ASP A 59 -11.08 1.96 9.45
C ASP A 59 -10.25 1.34 8.32
N LEU A 60 -9.83 2.13 7.32
CA LEU A 60 -8.88 1.69 6.30
C LEU A 60 -7.44 1.67 6.79
N PHE A 61 -7.15 2.27 7.95
CA PHE A 61 -5.80 2.38 8.48
C PHE A 61 -5.72 1.64 9.82
N VAL A 62 -4.61 0.95 10.02
CA VAL A 62 -4.28 0.25 11.26
C VAL A 62 -3.07 0.93 11.87
N ASP A 63 -3.17 1.27 13.15
CA ASP A 63 -2.03 1.77 13.90
C ASP A 63 -0.97 0.67 14.04
N LEU A 64 0.15 0.86 13.34
CA LEU A 64 1.26 -0.09 13.37
C LEU A 64 2.15 0.18 14.60
N PRO A 65 2.53 -0.86 15.35
CA PRO A 65 3.35 -0.70 16.53
C PRO A 65 4.74 -0.15 16.18
N HIS A 66 5.10 1.00 16.74
CA HIS A 66 6.37 1.68 16.48
C HIS A 66 7.64 0.86 16.82
N LYS A 67 7.49 -0.22 17.60
CA LYS A 67 8.59 -1.08 18.05
C LYS A 67 9.13 -2.05 16.98
N MET A 68 8.48 -2.18 15.82
CA MET A 68 8.82 -3.18 14.80
C MET A 68 9.91 -2.77 13.80
N LYS A 69 10.68 -1.71 14.07
CA LYS A 69 11.65 -1.21 13.09
C LYS A 69 12.74 -2.24 12.72
N ASP A 70 13.04 -3.19 13.60
CA ASP A 70 14.08 -4.21 13.37
C ASP A 70 13.63 -5.67 13.68
N GLU A 71 12.43 -5.87 14.22
CA GLU A 71 11.91 -7.21 14.55
C GLU A 71 11.05 -7.76 13.41
N GLU A 72 11.20 -9.05 13.09
CA GLU A 72 10.38 -9.72 12.07
C GLU A 72 8.91 -9.79 12.47
N TYR A 73 8.62 -9.96 13.77
CA TYR A 73 7.26 -10.05 14.29
C TYR A 73 7.14 -9.43 15.68
N TYR A 74 5.92 -9.03 16.03
CA TYR A 74 5.58 -8.48 17.33
C TYR A 74 4.19 -8.97 17.73
N TYR A 75 4.05 -9.44 18.96
CA TYR A 75 2.74 -9.83 19.50
C TYR A 75 2.31 -8.82 20.56
N ASP A 76 1.13 -8.24 20.34
CA ASP A 76 0.47 -7.40 21.33
C ASP A 76 -0.53 -8.23 22.13
N ALA A 77 -0.22 -8.46 23.41
CA ALA A 77 -1.08 -9.19 24.33
C ALA A 77 -2.37 -8.43 24.67
N ALA A 78 -2.39 -7.09 24.58
CA ALA A 78 -3.56 -6.29 24.91
C ALA A 78 -4.65 -6.42 23.83
N THR A 79 -4.26 -6.31 22.57
CA THR A 79 -5.18 -6.46 21.42
C THR A 79 -5.27 -7.91 20.93
N LYS A 80 -4.44 -8.82 21.46
CA LYS A 80 -4.29 -10.21 21.00
C LYS A 80 -3.98 -10.28 19.50
N SER A 81 -3.07 -9.41 19.05
CA SER A 81 -2.73 -9.26 17.64
C SER A 81 -1.27 -9.59 17.39
N LEU A 82 -1.01 -10.45 16.40
CA LEU A 82 0.31 -10.73 15.89
C LEU A 82 0.55 -9.92 14.63
N TYR A 83 1.61 -9.11 14.65
CA TYR A 83 2.09 -8.33 13.53
C TYR A 83 3.32 -9.04 12.98
N LEU A 84 3.33 -9.33 11.68
CA LEU A 84 4.47 -9.91 10.98
C LEU A 84 4.89 -8.95 9.87
N ARG A 85 6.13 -8.46 9.93
CA ARG A 85 6.68 -7.58 8.91
C ARG A 85 7.21 -8.40 7.73
N ILE A 86 6.84 -7.98 6.53
CA ILE A 86 7.24 -8.61 5.28
C ILE A 86 8.00 -7.59 4.43
N GLY A 87 9.26 -7.91 4.12
CA GLY A 87 10.12 -7.05 3.31
C GLY A 87 10.81 -5.94 4.11
N GLU A 88 11.46 -5.05 3.37
CA GLU A 88 12.32 -3.99 3.91
C GLU A 88 11.99 -2.66 3.22
N ASN A 89 12.36 -1.55 3.86
CA ASN A 89 12.20 -0.18 3.34
C ASN A 89 10.74 0.17 3.01
N ARG A 90 10.50 1.08 2.05
CA ARG A 90 9.18 1.60 1.68
C ARG A 90 8.24 0.56 1.07
N GLY A 91 8.78 -0.52 0.51
CA GLY A 91 8.00 -1.67 0.01
C GLY A 91 7.65 -2.69 1.09
N ALA A 92 7.84 -2.38 2.38
CA ALA A 92 7.46 -3.28 3.46
C ALA A 92 5.94 -3.32 3.66
N ALA A 93 5.48 -4.45 4.18
CA ALA A 93 4.08 -4.72 4.45
C ALA A 93 3.94 -5.44 5.78
N TYR A 94 2.72 -5.47 6.30
CA TYR A 94 2.41 -6.21 7.51
C TYR A 94 1.31 -7.22 7.25
N ILE A 95 1.52 -8.45 7.74
CA ILE A 95 0.46 -9.43 7.91
C ILE A 95 0.06 -9.38 9.38
N ILE A 96 -1.18 -9.02 9.65
CA ILE A 96 -1.71 -8.84 11.00
C ILE A 96 -2.76 -9.93 11.24
N ILE A 97 -2.62 -10.65 12.36
CA ILE A 97 -3.52 -11.73 12.75
C ILE A 97 -4.14 -11.37 14.08
N THR A 98 -5.46 -11.19 14.09
CA THR A 98 -6.20 -10.66 15.24
C THR A 98 -6.89 -11.78 16.02
N GLY A 99 -7.11 -11.56 17.32
CA GLY A 99 -7.76 -12.52 18.21
C GLY A 99 -6.93 -13.78 18.48
N LEU A 100 -5.62 -13.70 18.32
CA LEU A 100 -4.69 -14.82 18.48
C LEU A 100 -4.28 -14.97 19.95
N ALA A 101 -4.45 -16.15 20.53
CA ALA A 101 -3.91 -16.45 21.85
C ALA A 101 -2.36 -16.56 21.79
N GLU A 102 -1.66 -16.04 22.80
CA GLU A 102 -0.19 -16.03 22.86
C GLU A 102 0.43 -17.43 22.65
N SER A 103 -0.20 -18.46 23.21
CA SER A 103 0.23 -19.86 23.06
C SER A 103 0.23 -20.37 21.61
N MET A 104 -0.53 -19.71 20.72
CA MET A 104 -0.68 -20.08 19.31
C MET A 104 0.31 -19.34 18.40
N VAL A 105 1.01 -18.31 18.90
CA VAL A 105 1.96 -17.50 18.11
C VAL A 105 3.01 -18.36 17.39
N PRO A 106 3.71 -19.31 18.04
CA PRO A 106 4.72 -20.12 17.36
C PRO A 106 4.15 -20.98 16.22
N GLN A 107 2.95 -21.52 16.43
CA GLN A 107 2.26 -22.34 15.43
C GLN A 107 1.87 -21.51 14.21
N VAL A 108 1.35 -20.30 14.43
CA VAL A 108 0.98 -19.38 13.37
C VAL A 108 2.18 -18.90 12.58
N LEU A 109 3.28 -18.55 13.25
CA LEU A 109 4.53 -18.16 12.57
C LEU A 109 5.05 -19.27 11.64
N THR A 110 4.92 -20.53 12.05
CA THR A 110 5.32 -21.70 11.25
C THR A 110 4.33 -21.99 10.12
N ALA A 111 3.06 -21.63 10.29
CA ALA A 111 2.02 -21.82 9.28
C ALA A 111 2.15 -20.85 8.10
N ILE A 112 2.75 -19.66 8.31
CA ILE A 112 3.01 -18.68 7.26
C ILE A 112 4.25 -19.12 6.47
N ASP A 113 4.00 -19.74 5.31
CA ASP A 113 5.08 -20.21 4.45
C ASP A 113 5.83 -19.07 3.75
N GLU A 114 7.11 -19.33 3.46
CA GLU A 114 8.00 -18.36 2.79
C GLU A 114 7.50 -17.96 1.40
N GLU A 115 6.79 -18.85 0.69
CA GLU A 115 6.21 -18.51 -0.60
C GLU A 115 5.07 -17.48 -0.50
N ALA A 116 4.24 -17.56 0.55
CA ALA A 116 3.22 -16.56 0.83
C ALA A 116 3.85 -15.22 1.22
N LYS A 117 4.89 -15.24 2.07
CA LYS A 117 5.66 -14.02 2.41
C LYS A 117 6.23 -13.38 1.14
N LEU A 118 6.80 -14.18 0.24
CA LEU A 118 7.37 -13.70 -1.01
C LEU A 118 6.29 -13.11 -1.95
N ALA A 119 5.12 -13.71 -2.03
CA ALA A 119 4.00 -13.18 -2.82
C ALA A 119 3.51 -11.82 -2.29
N VAL A 120 3.36 -11.69 -0.97
CA VAL A 120 3.04 -10.40 -0.32
C VAL A 120 4.13 -9.38 -0.61
N LYS A 121 5.40 -9.73 -0.40
CA LYS A 121 6.55 -8.85 -0.71
C LYS A 121 6.53 -8.38 -2.16
N TYR A 122 6.25 -9.28 -3.10
CA TYR A 122 6.17 -8.96 -4.53
C TYR A 122 5.05 -7.97 -4.84
N TYR A 123 3.87 -8.16 -4.25
CA TYR A 123 2.75 -7.24 -4.39
C TYR A 123 3.12 -5.81 -3.97
N PHE A 124 3.66 -5.66 -2.76
CA PHE A 124 4.00 -4.33 -2.22
C PHE A 124 5.21 -3.70 -2.89
N LEU A 125 6.19 -4.49 -3.33
CA LEU A 125 7.30 -3.97 -4.13
C LEU A 125 6.82 -3.40 -5.47
N ASN A 126 5.85 -4.06 -6.12
CA ASN A 126 5.26 -3.54 -7.36
C ASN A 126 4.41 -2.30 -7.11
N LEU A 127 3.64 -2.27 -6.01
CA LEU A 127 2.92 -1.07 -5.61
C LEU A 127 3.87 0.10 -5.37
N GLU A 128 5.01 -0.13 -4.69
CA GLU A 128 5.99 0.93 -4.44
C GLU A 128 6.60 1.46 -5.73
N LYS A 129 6.96 0.58 -6.69
CA LYS A 129 7.41 1.02 -8.01
C LYS A 129 6.37 1.88 -8.73
N MET A 130 5.09 1.54 -8.62
CA MET A 130 4.01 2.35 -9.16
C MET A 130 3.89 3.70 -8.43
N ARG A 131 4.02 3.73 -7.10
CA ARG A 131 4.02 4.95 -6.29
C ARG A 131 5.19 5.87 -6.63
N GLU A 132 6.38 5.34 -6.82
CA GLU A 132 7.57 6.11 -7.24
C GLU A 132 7.34 6.79 -8.59
N ASN A 133 6.78 6.06 -9.56
CA ASN A 133 6.45 6.61 -10.87
C ASN A 133 5.39 7.71 -10.77
N GLN A 134 4.34 7.50 -9.94
CA GLN A 134 3.33 8.52 -9.68
C GLN A 134 3.91 9.75 -8.98
N SER A 135 4.83 9.56 -8.04
CA SER A 135 5.47 10.66 -7.32
C SER A 135 6.32 11.53 -8.25
N LYS A 136 7.10 10.90 -9.14
CA LYS A 136 7.84 11.61 -10.20
C LYS A 136 6.90 12.40 -11.10
N PHE A 137 5.80 11.79 -11.55
CA PHE A 137 4.79 12.48 -12.34
C PHE A 137 4.20 13.70 -11.61
N LYS A 138 3.84 13.56 -10.34
CA LYS A 138 3.32 14.67 -9.53
C LYS A 138 4.34 15.81 -9.40
N GLN A 139 5.60 15.48 -9.18
CA GLN A 139 6.68 16.48 -9.10
C GLN A 139 6.85 17.23 -10.43
N GLU A 140 6.84 16.51 -11.56
CA GLU A 140 6.90 17.13 -12.89
C GLU A 140 5.67 18.03 -13.17
N LEU A 141 4.51 17.67 -12.64
CA LEU A 141 3.29 18.46 -12.73
C LEU A 141 3.38 19.75 -11.89
N VAL A 142 3.93 19.68 -10.68
CA VAL A 142 4.27 20.88 -9.87
C VAL A 142 5.24 21.76 -10.64
N GLU A 143 6.33 21.19 -11.15
CA GLU A 143 7.31 21.95 -11.93
C GLU A 143 6.67 22.66 -13.12
N TYR A 144 5.77 21.97 -13.81
CA TYR A 144 5.03 22.54 -14.92
C TYR A 144 4.14 23.71 -14.48
N LEU A 145 3.29 23.49 -13.47
CA LEU A 145 2.29 24.46 -13.02
C LEU A 145 2.92 25.76 -12.52
N PHE A 146 4.05 25.67 -11.82
CA PHE A 146 4.64 26.83 -11.14
C PHE A 146 5.84 27.45 -11.87
N PHE A 147 6.60 26.68 -12.66
CA PHE A 147 7.85 27.18 -13.26
C PHE A 147 7.86 27.15 -14.79
N LYS A 148 7.06 26.29 -15.42
CA LYS A 148 7.08 26.08 -16.89
C LYS A 148 5.71 26.34 -17.54
N SER A 149 4.83 27.07 -16.88
CA SER A 149 3.43 27.33 -17.30
C SER A 149 3.29 28.07 -18.64
N GLN A 150 4.40 28.62 -19.16
CA GLN A 150 4.45 29.25 -20.49
C GLN A 150 4.46 28.23 -21.64
N ILE A 151 4.75 26.96 -21.38
CA ILE A 151 4.73 25.87 -22.37
C ILE A 151 3.34 25.20 -22.32
N ASN A 152 2.83 24.69 -23.44
CA ASN A 152 1.59 23.91 -23.42
C ASN A 152 1.80 22.60 -22.63
N ILE A 153 0.92 22.30 -21.68
CA ILE A 153 1.03 21.11 -20.83
C ILE A 153 1.09 19.80 -21.63
N ARG A 154 0.39 19.74 -22.77
CA ARG A 154 0.41 18.57 -23.65
C ARG A 154 1.78 18.38 -24.26
N ASP A 155 2.42 19.45 -24.70
CA ASP A 155 3.74 19.38 -25.31
C ASP A 155 4.82 19.03 -24.28
N TYR A 156 4.60 19.41 -23.01
CA TYR A 156 5.48 19.07 -21.89
C TYR A 156 5.32 17.60 -21.44
N LEU A 157 4.09 17.13 -21.21
CA LEU A 157 3.84 15.81 -20.61
C LEU A 157 3.77 14.67 -21.62
N LYS A 158 3.33 14.90 -22.87
CA LYS A 158 3.14 13.83 -23.86
C LYS A 158 4.41 13.05 -24.22
N PRO A 159 5.61 13.66 -24.28
CA PRO A 159 6.85 12.91 -24.49
C PRO A 159 7.25 12.04 -23.29
N ILE A 160 6.80 12.39 -22.08
CA ILE A 160 7.24 11.79 -20.81
C ILE A 160 6.26 10.70 -20.35
N HIS A 161 4.96 10.96 -20.47
CA HIS A 161 3.87 10.13 -19.96
C HIS A 161 2.93 9.72 -21.08
N HIS A 162 3.31 8.66 -21.79
CA HIS A 162 2.55 8.11 -22.92
C HIS A 162 1.22 7.44 -22.50
N GLU A 163 1.05 7.14 -21.21
CA GLU A 163 -0.16 6.53 -20.66
C GLU A 163 -1.28 7.55 -20.37
N LEU A 164 -0.97 8.85 -20.35
CA LEU A 164 -1.97 9.90 -20.11
C LEU A 164 -2.88 10.09 -21.33
N GLN A 165 -4.18 10.07 -21.08
CA GLN A 165 -5.22 10.32 -22.08
C GLN A 165 -5.47 11.82 -22.19
N PHE A 166 -4.66 12.52 -23.00
CA PHE A 166 -4.71 13.98 -23.16
C PHE A 166 -6.03 14.53 -23.72
N ASP A 167 -6.91 13.66 -24.21
CA ASP A 167 -8.27 13.92 -24.66
C ASP A 167 -9.30 13.94 -23.51
N LYS A 168 -8.93 13.52 -22.30
CA LYS A 168 -9.77 13.57 -21.12
C LYS A 168 -9.41 14.74 -20.19
N PRO A 169 -10.41 15.37 -19.55
CA PRO A 169 -10.16 16.33 -18.48
C PRO A 169 -9.66 15.60 -17.23
N TYR A 170 -8.65 16.17 -16.57
CA TYR A 170 -8.12 15.70 -15.29
C TYR A 170 -8.33 16.77 -14.22
N MET A 171 -8.64 16.32 -12.99
CA MET A 171 -8.73 17.18 -11.82
C MET A 171 -7.49 17.00 -10.93
N ILE A 172 -6.94 18.11 -10.46
CA ILE A 172 -5.76 18.15 -9.59
C ILE A 172 -6.16 18.87 -8.31
N ALA A 173 -5.83 18.28 -7.15
CA ALA A 173 -5.96 18.94 -5.86
C ALA A 173 -4.56 19.38 -5.42
N LEU A 174 -4.34 20.69 -5.40
CA LEU A 174 -3.13 21.30 -4.84
C LEU A 174 -3.31 21.42 -3.32
N MET A 175 -2.34 20.94 -2.56
CA MET A 175 -2.32 20.96 -1.11
C MET A 175 -1.05 21.64 -0.64
N GLU A 176 -1.16 22.56 0.31
CA GLU A 176 -0.06 23.31 0.90
C GLU A 176 -0.27 23.32 2.41
N ALA A 177 0.80 23.27 3.18
CA ALA A 177 0.70 23.42 4.63
C ALA A 177 0.66 24.91 4.98
N ASP A 178 -0.23 25.29 5.89
CA ASP A 178 -0.35 26.68 6.34
C ASP A 178 0.93 27.20 7.02
N GLU A 179 1.74 26.28 7.59
CA GLU A 179 3.02 26.60 8.24
C GLU A 179 4.22 26.07 7.45
N GLU A 180 5.21 26.94 7.23
CA GLU A 180 6.53 26.54 6.71
C GLU A 180 7.18 25.50 7.64
N ASN A 181 7.66 24.38 7.07
CA ASN A 181 8.25 23.25 7.78
C ASN A 181 7.29 22.46 8.69
N SER A 182 6.00 22.40 8.34
CA SER A 182 5.07 21.49 9.00
C SER A 182 5.58 20.03 8.94
N SER A 183 5.37 19.27 10.01
CA SER A 183 5.71 17.84 10.09
C SER A 183 4.66 16.94 9.39
N VAL A 184 3.96 17.49 8.39
CA VAL A 184 2.87 16.81 7.71
C VAL A 184 3.40 15.60 6.93
N ASP A 185 2.80 14.45 7.20
CA ASP A 185 3.02 13.25 6.39
C ASP A 185 2.22 13.37 5.08
N TRP A 186 2.86 13.95 4.07
CA TRP A 186 2.27 14.15 2.74
C TRP A 186 1.91 12.84 2.03
N GLU A 187 2.54 11.72 2.37
CA GLU A 187 2.21 10.41 1.81
C GLU A 187 0.87 9.94 2.38
N MET A 188 0.71 10.01 3.70
CA MET A 188 -0.54 9.70 4.39
C MET A 188 -1.67 10.63 3.92
N MET A 189 -1.43 11.95 3.88
CA MET A 189 -2.41 12.93 3.42
C MET A 189 -2.83 12.69 1.97
N SER A 190 -1.86 12.45 1.07
CA SER A 190 -2.16 12.15 -0.33
C SER A 190 -2.97 10.86 -0.48
N SER A 191 -2.63 9.82 0.29
CA SER A 191 -3.35 8.54 0.29
C SER A 191 -4.78 8.73 0.79
N TYR A 192 -4.98 9.46 1.88
CA TYR A 192 -6.29 9.75 2.46
C TYR A 192 -7.16 10.53 1.46
N THR A 193 -6.65 11.65 0.93
CA THR A 193 -7.32 12.51 -0.04
C THR A 193 -7.73 11.73 -1.30
N MET A 194 -6.83 10.92 -1.85
CA MET A 194 -7.13 10.11 -3.04
C MET A 194 -8.26 9.10 -2.78
N ASN A 195 -8.24 8.42 -1.63
CA ASN A 195 -9.28 7.46 -1.29
C ASN A 195 -10.63 8.14 -1.01
N HIS A 196 -10.62 9.29 -0.35
CA HIS A 196 -11.82 10.09 -0.14
C HIS A 196 -12.48 10.48 -1.47
N PHE A 197 -11.70 11.05 -2.40
CA PHE A 197 -12.22 11.46 -3.71
C PHE A 197 -12.71 10.29 -4.55
N LYS A 198 -11.96 9.18 -4.59
CA LYS A 198 -12.37 7.97 -5.31
C LYS A 198 -13.72 7.45 -4.84
N ARG A 199 -14.00 7.53 -3.53
CA ARG A 199 -15.28 7.09 -2.93
C ARG A 199 -16.46 7.96 -3.34
N ILE A 200 -16.25 9.26 -3.57
CA ILE A 200 -17.30 10.17 -4.07
C ILE A 200 -17.35 10.23 -5.61
N GLY A 201 -16.67 9.30 -6.30
CA GLY A 201 -16.69 9.17 -7.75
C GLY A 201 -15.82 10.20 -8.48
N LEU A 202 -14.88 10.85 -7.77
CA LEU A 202 -13.94 11.80 -8.34
C LEU A 202 -12.55 11.19 -8.46
N GLU A 203 -12.01 11.20 -9.67
CA GLU A 203 -10.60 10.87 -9.92
C GLU A 203 -9.77 12.15 -9.88
N ILE A 204 -9.15 12.39 -8.73
CA ILE A 204 -8.32 13.57 -8.48
C ILE A 204 -6.88 13.14 -8.25
N ILE A 205 -5.94 13.92 -8.78
CA ILE A 205 -4.51 13.75 -8.57
C ILE A 205 -4.10 14.70 -7.43
N PRO A 206 -3.89 14.19 -6.19
CA PRO A 206 -3.40 15.03 -5.10
C PRO A 206 -1.93 15.37 -5.31
N VAL A 207 -1.62 16.66 -5.25
CA VAL A 207 -0.29 17.22 -5.44
C VAL A 207 0.01 18.12 -4.26
N SER A 208 1.01 17.76 -3.47
CA SER A 208 1.49 18.59 -2.36
C SER A 208 2.55 19.57 -2.84
N TRP A 209 2.45 20.81 -2.38
CA TRP A 209 3.43 21.87 -2.52
C TRP A 209 4.11 22.10 -1.17
N ASN A 210 5.43 22.19 -1.20
CA ASN A 210 6.32 22.43 -0.06
C ASN A 210 7.41 23.41 -0.49
#